data_AF-A0AAV0ZPF7-F1
#
_entry.id   AF-A0AAV0ZPF7-F1
#
_cell.length_a   1.000
_cell.length_b   1.000
_cell.length_c   1.000
_cell.angle_alpha   90.00
_cell.angle_beta   90.00
_cell.angle_gamma   90.00
#
_symmetry.space_group_name_H-M   'P 1'
#
loop_
_entity.id
_entity.type
_entity.pdbx_description
1 polymer ?
#
loop_
_entity_poly.entity_id
_entity_poly.type
_entity_poly.pdbx_seq_one_letter_code
_entity_poly.pdbx_strand_id
1 'polypeptide(L)'
;MNALTTTEKLKAEFLSKASVQYETKVQEANWELYKKQKEAEAILYEKKTEAEAEIALADAKFYARKQAAEADLYAKKKEAEGIVTLGQSQGVYISTLLTALGGNYKALRDYLMIDGGIFQEIAKINAEAIRGLEPKISIWSNGGGITEGAMGMKDLAGVYKMLPPLFKTVHEQIGMLPPWMGALPDKSS
;
A
#
# COMPACT_ATOMS: atom_id res chain seq x y z
N MET A 1 70.70 89.25 21.98
CA MET A 1 69.97 87.96 21.99
C MET A 1 68.79 88.08 21.04
N ASN A 2 68.67 87.17 20.07
CA ASN A 2 67.79 87.33 18.90
C ASN A 2 66.36 86.85 19.19
N ALA A 3 65.48 87.76 19.59
CA ALA A 3 64.06 87.49 19.85
C ALA A 3 63.30 86.87 18.66
N LEU A 4 63.75 87.14 17.42
CA LEU A 4 63.22 86.55 16.19
C LEU A 4 63.50 85.03 16.11
N THR A 5 64.70 84.59 16.50
CA THR A 5 65.06 83.16 16.44
C THR A 5 64.29 82.32 17.46
N THR A 6 63.88 82.92 18.58
CA THR A 6 63.06 82.25 19.60
C THR A 6 61.59 82.13 19.17
N THR A 7 61.03 83.13 18.46
CA THR A 7 59.64 83.06 17.98
C THR A 7 59.50 82.11 16.80
N GLU A 8 60.50 82.02 15.93
CA GLU A 8 60.55 81.04 14.85
C GLU A 8 60.62 79.60 15.38
N LYS A 9 61.44 79.35 16.41
CA LYS A 9 61.48 78.04 17.08
C LYS A 9 60.13 77.64 17.69
N LEU A 10 59.48 78.55 18.42
CA LEU A 10 58.16 78.30 19.01
C LEU A 10 57.11 78.00 17.93
N LYS A 11 57.10 78.77 16.82
CA LYS A 11 56.19 78.49 15.69
C LYS A 11 56.45 77.11 15.07
N ALA A 12 57.72 76.73 14.89
CA ALA A 12 58.07 75.42 14.36
C ALA A 12 57.64 74.28 15.30
N GLU A 13 57.78 74.44 16.61
CA GLU A 13 57.31 73.46 17.60
C GLU A 13 55.78 73.34 17.62
N PHE A 14 55.04 74.44 17.57
CA PHE A 14 53.57 74.40 17.49
C PHE A 14 53.08 73.79 16.19
N LEU A 15 53.71 74.10 15.05
CA LEU A 15 53.39 73.48 13.77
C LEU A 15 53.68 71.98 13.78
N SER A 16 54.85 71.57 14.29
CA SER A 16 55.20 70.15 14.41
C SER A 16 54.20 69.40 15.31
N LYS A 17 53.85 69.97 16.47
CA LYS A 17 52.87 69.38 17.38
C LYS A 17 51.49 69.29 16.76
N ALA A 18 51.05 70.31 16.02
CA ALA A 18 49.78 70.30 15.30
C ALA A 18 49.76 69.27 14.16
N SER A 19 50.85 69.14 13.40
CA SER A 19 51.00 68.13 12.35
C SER A 19 50.95 66.71 12.91
N VAL A 20 51.69 66.43 14.00
CA VAL A 20 51.65 65.11 14.66
C VAL A 20 50.26 64.80 15.19
N GLN A 21 49.59 65.75 15.85
CA GLN A 21 48.23 65.55 16.35
C GLN A 21 47.21 65.31 15.22
N TYR A 22 47.37 66.00 14.09
CA TYR A 22 46.55 65.80 12.91
C TYR A 22 46.77 64.39 12.33
N GLU A 23 48.03 63.98 12.14
CA GLU A 23 48.38 62.65 11.66
C GLU A 23 47.87 61.54 12.59
N THR A 24 48.01 61.70 13.91
CA THR A 24 47.48 60.75 14.90
C THR A 24 45.96 60.62 14.77
N LYS A 25 45.22 61.73 14.67
CA LYS A 25 43.75 61.69 14.51
C LYS A 25 43.33 61.05 13.19
N VAL A 26 44.07 61.28 12.11
CA VAL A 26 43.81 60.65 10.80
C VAL A 26 44.08 59.14 10.88
N GLN A 27 45.16 58.72 11.53
CA GLN A 27 45.48 57.31 11.75
C GLN A 27 44.41 56.62 12.61
N GLU A 28 43.95 57.25 13.70
CA GLU A 28 42.87 56.74 14.55
C GLU A 28 41.55 56.62 13.77
N ALA A 29 41.17 57.65 13.00
CA ALA A 29 39.96 57.61 12.18
C ALA A 29 40.03 56.51 11.12
N ASN A 30 41.19 56.34 10.44
CA ASN A 30 41.40 55.28 9.46
C ASN A 30 41.36 53.88 10.11
N TRP A 31 41.94 53.74 11.31
CA TRP A 31 41.89 52.50 12.07
C TRP A 31 40.46 52.11 12.44
N GLU A 32 39.66 53.05 12.94
CA GLU A 32 38.26 52.81 13.24
C GLU A 32 37.44 52.42 12.00
N LEU A 33 37.71 53.08 10.87
CA LEU A 33 37.07 52.77 9.59
C LEU A 33 37.42 51.35 9.13
N TYR A 34 38.71 51.00 9.20
CA TYR A 34 39.19 49.66 8.84
C TYR A 34 38.58 48.58 9.74
N LYS A 35 38.51 48.84 11.05
CA LYS A 35 37.91 47.91 12.02
C LYS A 35 36.43 47.67 11.70
N LYS A 36 35.66 48.74 11.49
CA LYS A 36 34.23 48.65 11.11
C LYS A 36 34.03 47.92 9.79
N GLN A 37 34.89 48.17 8.80
CA GLN A 37 34.86 47.45 7.52
C GLN A 37 35.11 45.95 7.72
N LYS A 38 36.13 45.59 8.50
CA LYS A 38 36.45 44.18 8.77
C LYS A 38 35.37 43.46 9.56
N GLU A 39 34.76 44.12 10.53
CA GLU A 39 33.60 43.58 11.27
C GLU A 39 32.40 43.38 10.34
N ALA A 40 32.10 44.35 9.47
CA ALA A 40 31.02 44.23 8.50
C ALA A 40 31.27 43.11 7.47
N GLU A 41 32.50 42.98 6.98
CA GLU A 41 32.91 41.88 6.10
C GLU A 41 32.78 40.52 6.78
N ALA A 42 33.20 40.41 8.05
CA ALA A 42 33.08 39.17 8.81
C ALA A 42 31.62 38.74 8.98
N ILE A 43 30.74 39.67 9.37
CA ILE A 43 29.30 39.40 9.51
C ILE A 43 28.68 39.01 8.16
N LEU A 44 29.08 39.69 7.08
CA LEU A 44 28.55 39.38 5.75
C LEU A 44 29.04 38.03 5.25
N TYR A 45 30.29 37.66 5.56
CA TYR A 45 30.83 36.34 5.25
C TYR A 45 30.11 35.24 6.03
N GLU A 46 29.94 35.41 7.34
CA GLU A 46 29.23 34.47 8.20
C GLU A 46 27.80 34.22 7.68
N LYS A 47 27.04 35.29 7.43
CA LYS A 47 25.68 35.18 6.87
C LYS A 47 25.63 34.50 5.51
N LYS A 48 26.62 34.73 4.65
CA LYS A 48 26.70 34.03 3.36
C LYS A 48 26.95 32.54 3.56
N THR A 49 27.90 32.19 4.42
CA THR A 49 28.22 30.78 4.69
C THR A 49 27.05 30.04 5.33
N GLU A 50 26.30 30.69 6.24
CA GLU A 50 25.09 30.13 6.83
C GLU A 50 24.01 29.90 5.76
N ALA A 51 23.74 30.89 4.91
CA ALA A 51 22.76 30.77 3.83
C ALA A 51 23.14 29.67 2.83
N GLU A 52 24.42 29.57 2.46
CA GLU A 52 24.93 28.51 1.59
C GLU A 52 24.78 27.13 2.23
N ALA A 53 25.05 27.00 3.54
CA ALA A 53 24.84 25.77 4.27
C ALA A 53 23.35 25.38 4.34
N GLU A 54 22.45 26.33 4.55
CA GLU A 54 21.00 26.09 4.53
C GLU A 54 20.51 25.64 3.15
N ILE A 55 20.99 26.27 2.08
CA ILE A 55 20.67 25.88 0.69
C ILE A 55 21.17 24.46 0.44
N ALA A 56 22.43 24.15 0.79
CA ALA A 56 22.98 22.81 0.61
C ALA A 56 22.20 21.74 1.40
N LEU A 57 21.76 22.05 2.62
CA LEU A 57 20.91 21.17 3.42
C LEU A 57 19.52 20.99 2.81
N ALA A 58 18.92 22.05 2.28
CA ALA A 58 17.62 22.00 1.60
C ALA A 58 17.71 21.15 0.32
N ASP A 59 18.75 21.34 -0.49
CA ASP A 59 19.01 20.57 -1.70
C ASP A 59 19.26 19.10 -1.39
N ALA A 60 20.05 18.79 -0.36
CA ALA A 60 20.27 17.42 0.08
C ALA A 60 18.96 16.74 0.51
N LYS A 61 18.10 17.45 1.29
CA LYS A 61 16.78 16.95 1.69
C LYS A 61 15.86 16.76 0.50
N PHE A 62 15.87 17.69 -0.45
CA PHE A 62 15.07 17.59 -1.67
C PHE A 62 15.50 16.39 -2.50
N TYR A 63 16.80 16.22 -2.72
CA TYR A 63 17.37 15.10 -3.46
C TYR A 63 17.06 13.75 -2.80
N ALA A 64 17.19 13.66 -1.47
CA ALA A 64 16.82 12.46 -0.72
C ALA A 64 15.33 12.12 -0.86
N ARG A 65 14.44 13.10 -0.74
CA ARG A 65 12.99 12.89 -0.93
C ARG A 65 12.65 12.49 -2.36
N LYS A 66 13.32 13.10 -3.36
CA LYS A 66 13.14 12.74 -4.76
C LYS A 66 13.54 11.29 -5.01
N GLN A 67 14.70 10.86 -4.53
CA GLN A 67 15.13 9.47 -4.66
C GLN A 67 14.19 8.50 -3.95
N ALA A 68 13.73 8.82 -2.75
CA ALA A 68 12.76 7.99 -2.04
C ALA A 68 11.44 7.85 -2.82
N ALA A 69 10.90 8.96 -3.34
CA ALA A 69 9.69 8.94 -4.15
C ALA A 69 9.88 8.18 -5.48
N GLU A 70 11.04 8.31 -6.13
CA GLU A 70 11.37 7.56 -7.34
C GLU A 70 11.51 6.06 -7.05
N ALA A 71 12.11 5.69 -5.93
CA ALA A 71 12.22 4.29 -5.48
C ALA A 71 10.83 3.70 -5.19
N ASP A 72 9.97 4.42 -4.48
CA ASP A 72 8.59 4.00 -4.19
C ASP A 72 7.77 3.83 -5.47
N LEU A 73 7.90 4.76 -6.42
CA LEU A 73 7.24 4.67 -7.72
C LEU A 73 7.75 3.46 -8.50
N TYR A 74 9.06 3.22 -8.51
CA TYR A 74 9.66 2.07 -9.16
C TYR A 74 9.17 0.75 -8.54
N ALA A 75 9.14 0.64 -7.22
CA ALA A 75 8.63 -0.53 -6.51
C ALA A 75 7.17 -0.81 -6.86
N LYS A 76 6.29 0.19 -6.76
CA LYS A 76 4.87 0.05 -7.12
C LYS A 76 4.67 -0.30 -8.59
N LYS A 77 5.48 0.25 -9.49
CA LYS A 77 5.45 -0.10 -10.91
C LYS A 77 5.82 -1.56 -11.12
N LYS A 78 6.84 -2.06 -10.41
CA LYS A 78 7.25 -3.48 -10.48
C LYS A 78 6.22 -4.42 -9.86
N GLU A 79 5.58 -4.03 -8.77
CA GLU A 79 4.46 -4.78 -8.20
C GLU A 79 3.28 -4.86 -9.18
N ALA A 80 2.90 -3.74 -9.79
CA ALA A 80 1.84 -3.70 -10.79
C ALA A 80 2.19 -4.56 -12.02
N GLU A 81 3.43 -4.50 -12.51
CA GLU A 81 3.94 -5.36 -13.58
C GLU A 81 3.82 -6.84 -13.17
N GLY A 82 4.22 -7.19 -11.95
CA GLY A 82 4.09 -8.55 -11.41
C GLY A 82 2.64 -9.05 -11.37
N ILE A 83 1.69 -8.21 -10.95
CA ILE A 83 0.26 -8.55 -10.94
C ILE A 83 -0.25 -8.77 -12.37
N VAL A 84 0.15 -7.92 -13.32
CA VAL A 84 -0.23 -8.08 -14.73
C VAL A 84 0.36 -9.37 -15.30
N THR A 85 1.63 -9.67 -15.03
CA THR A 85 2.27 -10.92 -15.46
C THR A 85 1.59 -12.14 -14.83
N LEU A 86 1.22 -12.07 -13.54
CA LEU A 86 0.47 -13.13 -12.88
C LEU A 86 -0.89 -13.33 -13.53
N GLY A 87 -1.67 -12.26 -13.74
CA GLY A 87 -2.96 -12.33 -14.41
C GLY A 87 -2.86 -12.84 -15.85
N GLN A 88 -1.83 -12.43 -16.60
CA GLN A 88 -1.54 -12.97 -17.93
C GLN A 88 -1.20 -14.45 -17.87
N SER A 89 -0.37 -14.89 -16.92
CA SER A 89 -0.02 -16.30 -16.77
C SER A 89 -1.24 -17.17 -16.43
N GLN A 90 -2.13 -16.68 -15.55
CA GLN A 90 -3.40 -17.32 -15.24
C GLN A 90 -4.32 -17.37 -16.46
N GLY A 91 -4.41 -16.27 -17.22
CA GLY A 91 -5.18 -16.22 -18.46
C GLY A 91 -4.65 -17.18 -19.53
N VAL A 92 -3.34 -17.27 -19.70
CA VAL A 92 -2.68 -18.24 -20.59
C VAL A 92 -2.90 -19.67 -20.12
N TYR A 93 -2.83 -19.92 -18.82
CA TYR A 93 -3.12 -21.24 -18.25
C TYR A 93 -4.57 -21.68 -18.51
N ILE A 94 -5.54 -20.81 -18.25
CA ILE A 94 -6.95 -21.11 -18.49
C ILE A 94 -7.22 -21.28 -20.00
N SER A 95 -6.62 -20.45 -20.86
CA SER A 95 -6.83 -20.54 -22.31
C SER A 95 -6.20 -21.79 -22.94
N THR A 96 -5.03 -22.21 -22.45
CA THR A 96 -4.39 -23.45 -22.86
C THR A 96 -5.19 -24.66 -22.42
N LEU A 97 -5.71 -24.69 -21.19
CA LEU A 97 -6.63 -25.74 -20.75
C LEU A 97 -7.92 -25.77 -21.59
N LEU A 98 -8.52 -24.60 -21.86
CA LEU A 98 -9.72 -24.49 -22.68
C LEU A 98 -9.48 -25.06 -24.09
N THR A 99 -8.31 -24.78 -24.67
CA THR A 99 -7.92 -25.26 -25.99
C THR A 99 -7.68 -26.78 -25.96
N ALA A 100 -6.99 -27.29 -24.94
CA ALA A 100 -6.76 -28.74 -24.76
C ALA A 100 -8.08 -29.52 -24.58
N LEU A 101 -9.08 -28.91 -23.95
CA LEU A 101 -10.43 -29.47 -23.78
C LEU A 101 -11.35 -29.23 -24.99
N GLY A 102 -10.80 -28.79 -26.12
CA GLY A 102 -11.56 -28.59 -27.37
C GLY A 102 -12.57 -27.45 -27.31
N GLY A 103 -12.36 -26.45 -26.46
CA GLY A 103 -13.28 -25.32 -26.27
C GLY A 103 -14.49 -25.65 -25.40
N ASN A 104 -14.55 -26.83 -24.78
CA ASN A 104 -15.67 -27.20 -23.92
C ASN A 104 -15.58 -26.51 -22.55
N TYR A 105 -16.27 -25.38 -22.43
CA TYR A 105 -16.34 -24.58 -21.20
C TYR A 105 -16.85 -25.39 -19.99
N LYS A 106 -17.81 -26.30 -20.18
CA LYS A 106 -18.37 -27.09 -19.07
C LYS A 106 -17.31 -28.02 -18.48
N ALA A 107 -16.55 -28.70 -19.32
CA ALA A 107 -15.47 -29.59 -18.88
C ALA A 107 -14.35 -28.82 -18.17
N LEU A 108 -13.96 -27.65 -18.69
CA LEU A 108 -12.96 -26.78 -18.07
C LEU A 108 -13.40 -26.33 -16.68
N ARG A 109 -14.63 -25.84 -16.56
CA ARG A 109 -15.17 -25.39 -15.28
C ARG A 109 -15.25 -26.52 -14.28
N ASP A 110 -15.78 -27.68 -14.68
CA ASP A 110 -15.89 -28.84 -13.80
C ASP A 110 -14.48 -29.29 -13.33
N TYR A 111 -13.46 -29.26 -14.21
CA TYR A 111 -12.06 -29.51 -13.85
C TYR A 111 -11.53 -28.49 -12.83
N LEU A 112 -11.70 -27.18 -13.07
CA LEU A 112 -11.26 -26.13 -12.16
C LEU A 112 -11.95 -26.21 -10.78
N MET A 113 -13.23 -26.61 -10.74
CA MET A 113 -13.94 -26.83 -9.47
C MET A 113 -13.43 -28.05 -8.69
N ILE A 114 -12.99 -29.10 -9.40
CA ILE A 114 -12.39 -30.29 -8.77
C ILE A 114 -10.98 -29.95 -8.26
N ASP A 115 -10.14 -29.34 -9.09
CA ASP A 115 -8.77 -28.94 -8.75
C ASP A 115 -8.75 -27.92 -7.59
N GLY A 116 -9.66 -26.95 -7.62
CA GLY A 116 -9.85 -25.97 -6.55
C GLY A 116 -10.49 -26.51 -5.28
N GLY A 117 -10.84 -27.81 -5.20
CA GLY A 117 -11.41 -28.42 -4.00
C GLY A 117 -12.81 -27.92 -3.60
N ILE A 118 -13.48 -27.14 -4.46
CA ILE A 118 -14.77 -26.51 -4.16
C ILE A 118 -15.83 -27.55 -3.77
N PHE A 119 -15.80 -28.73 -4.39
CA PHE A 119 -16.72 -29.82 -4.03
C PHE A 119 -16.51 -30.34 -2.60
N GLN A 120 -15.25 -30.41 -2.13
CA GLN A 120 -14.94 -30.81 -0.77
C GLN A 120 -15.37 -29.74 0.23
N GLU A 121 -15.17 -28.46 -0.10
CA GLU A 121 -15.63 -27.34 0.73
C GLU A 121 -17.14 -27.29 0.85
N ILE A 122 -17.88 -27.42 -0.27
CA ILE A 122 -19.35 -27.48 -0.26
C ILE A 122 -19.84 -28.65 0.58
N ALA A 123 -19.23 -29.84 0.43
CA ALA A 123 -19.58 -31.00 1.24
C ALA A 123 -19.35 -30.76 2.74
N LYS A 124 -18.24 -30.11 3.11
CA LYS A 124 -17.93 -29.76 4.50
C LYS A 124 -18.92 -28.75 5.07
N ILE A 125 -19.21 -27.67 4.34
CA ILE A 125 -20.19 -26.64 4.76
C ILE A 125 -21.57 -27.27 4.95
N ASN A 126 -22.00 -28.12 4.03
CA ASN A 126 -23.29 -28.81 4.14
C ASN A 126 -23.32 -29.77 5.33
N ALA A 127 -22.23 -30.50 5.59
CA ALA A 127 -22.13 -31.36 6.77
C ALA A 127 -22.15 -30.56 8.07
N GLU A 128 -21.49 -29.40 8.13
CA GLU A 128 -21.53 -28.49 9.28
C GLU A 128 -22.93 -27.90 9.50
N ALA A 129 -23.63 -27.51 8.43
CA ALA A 129 -25.00 -27.02 8.49
C ALA A 129 -25.97 -28.10 9.01
N ILE A 130 -25.84 -29.34 8.53
CA ILE A 130 -26.63 -30.49 9.03
C ILE A 130 -26.27 -30.82 10.48
N ARG A 131 -25.00 -30.66 10.89
CA ARG A 131 -24.58 -30.87 12.28
C ARG A 131 -25.17 -29.82 13.24
N GLY A 132 -25.36 -28.58 12.78
CA GLY A 132 -26.01 -27.51 13.55
C GLY A 132 -27.54 -27.62 13.58
N LEU A 133 -28.13 -28.29 12.60
CA LEU A 133 -29.53 -28.69 12.59
C LEU A 133 -29.66 -29.97 13.43
N GLU A 134 -29.66 -29.88 14.76
CA GLU A 134 -30.26 -30.94 15.58
C GLU A 134 -31.71 -31.11 15.08
N PRO A 135 -32.02 -32.14 14.27
CA PRO A 135 -33.37 -32.27 13.80
C PRO A 135 -34.16 -32.79 14.99
N LYS A 136 -34.91 -31.91 15.66
CA LYS A 136 -36.02 -32.33 16.51
C LYS A 136 -37.06 -32.97 15.60
N ILE A 137 -36.87 -34.26 15.32
CA ILE A 137 -37.86 -35.08 14.65
C ILE A 137 -39.03 -35.20 15.63
N SER A 138 -39.97 -34.27 15.55
CA SER A 138 -41.25 -34.37 16.25
C SER A 138 -42.05 -35.45 15.56
N ILE A 139 -41.96 -36.68 16.08
CA ILE A 139 -42.72 -37.82 15.61
C ILE A 139 -44.19 -37.53 15.93
N TRP A 140 -44.97 -37.06 14.95
CA TRP A 140 -46.42 -37.05 15.10
C TRP A 140 -46.94 -38.45 14.77
N SER A 141 -46.96 -39.31 15.79
CA SER A 141 -47.64 -40.60 15.71
C SER A 141 -49.14 -40.33 15.70
N ASN A 142 -49.71 -40.21 14.50
CA ASN A 142 -51.16 -40.16 14.35
C ASN A 142 -51.68 -41.58 14.61
N GLY A 143 -52.43 -41.75 15.69
CA GLY A 143 -52.91 -43.04 16.19
C GLY A 143 -53.59 -43.87 15.11
N GLY A 144 -52.95 -44.97 14.75
CA GLY A 144 -53.47 -45.99 13.84
C GLY A 144 -52.52 -47.17 13.84
N GLY A 145 -52.80 -48.14 14.71
CA GLY A 145 -51.88 -49.25 15.04
C GLY A 145 -51.44 -50.06 13.82
N ILE A 146 -50.13 -50.23 13.67
CA ILE A 146 -49.51 -51.17 12.74
C ILE A 146 -48.23 -51.74 13.40
N THR A 147 -48.11 -53.05 13.33
CA THR A 147 -47.11 -53.97 13.89
C THR A 147 -45.63 -53.60 13.63
N GLU A 148 -44.80 -53.82 14.65
CA GLU A 148 -43.37 -53.46 14.85
C GLU A 148 -42.33 -53.82 13.77
N GLY A 149 -42.70 -54.41 12.64
CA GLY A 149 -41.73 -54.90 11.63
C GLY A 149 -41.40 -53.95 10.47
N ALA A 150 -42.17 -52.88 10.26
CA ALA A 150 -42.14 -52.08 9.03
C ALA A 150 -41.76 -50.59 9.22
N MET A 151 -41.15 -50.24 10.35
CA MET A 151 -40.88 -48.84 10.72
C MET A 151 -39.66 -48.26 9.98
N GLY A 152 -38.55 -49.00 9.89
CA GLY A 152 -37.29 -48.48 9.31
C GLY A 152 -37.30 -48.18 7.80
N MET A 153 -38.14 -48.86 7.01
CA MET A 153 -38.17 -48.70 5.55
C MET A 153 -39.02 -47.49 5.11
N LYS A 154 -39.99 -47.09 5.93
CA LYS A 154 -40.91 -45.97 5.64
C LYS A 154 -40.27 -44.62 5.97
N ASP A 155 -39.37 -44.58 6.96
CA ASP A 155 -38.61 -43.40 7.36
C ASP A 155 -37.54 -43.01 6.33
N LEU A 156 -36.82 -43.99 5.76
CA LEU A 156 -35.92 -43.79 4.62
C LEU A 156 -36.66 -43.27 3.38
N ALA A 157 -37.86 -43.78 3.10
CA ALA A 157 -38.66 -43.35 1.96
C ALA A 157 -39.19 -41.91 2.11
N GLY A 158 -39.43 -41.44 3.35
CA GLY A 158 -39.83 -40.07 3.66
C GLY A 158 -38.70 -39.07 3.45
N VAL A 159 -37.50 -39.36 3.99
CA VAL A 159 -36.30 -38.55 3.79
C VAL A 159 -35.92 -38.51 2.29
N TYR A 160 -35.99 -39.66 1.60
CA TYR A 160 -35.74 -39.76 0.17
C TYR A 160 -36.78 -39.01 -0.69
N LYS A 161 -38.01 -38.79 -0.19
CA LYS A 161 -39.04 -37.97 -0.86
C LYS A 161 -38.91 -36.47 -0.58
N MET A 162 -38.21 -36.06 0.48
CA MET A 162 -38.00 -34.64 0.84
C MET A 162 -36.66 -34.07 0.32
N LEU A 163 -35.73 -34.93 -0.07
CA LEU A 163 -34.51 -34.55 -0.80
C LEU A 163 -34.79 -33.94 -2.19
N PRO A 164 -35.68 -34.48 -3.05
CA PRO A 164 -35.92 -33.95 -4.40
C PRO A 164 -36.42 -32.49 -4.46
N PRO A 165 -37.34 -32.03 -3.60
CA PRO A 165 -37.79 -30.64 -3.59
C PRO A 165 -36.69 -29.62 -3.28
N LEU A 166 -35.75 -29.93 -2.38
CA LEU A 166 -34.63 -29.04 -2.04
C LEU A 166 -33.54 -29.02 -3.14
N PHE A 167 -33.41 -30.09 -3.93
CA PHE A 167 -32.50 -30.10 -5.07
C PHE A 167 -33.10 -29.42 -6.32
N LYS A 168 -34.43 -29.37 -6.45
CA LYS A 168 -35.09 -28.59 -7.51
C LYS A 168 -34.91 -27.08 -7.33
N THR A 169 -34.96 -26.57 -6.10
CA THR A 169 -34.71 -25.14 -5.83
C THR A 169 -33.25 -24.75 -6.08
N VAL A 170 -32.30 -25.63 -5.77
CA VAL A 170 -30.87 -25.48 -6.13
C VAL A 170 -30.68 -25.55 -7.66
N HIS A 171 -31.43 -26.40 -8.35
CA HIS A 171 -31.44 -26.44 -9.82
C HIS A 171 -32.03 -25.17 -10.44
N GLU A 172 -33.10 -24.60 -9.86
CA GLU A 172 -33.74 -23.36 -10.33
C GLU A 172 -32.93 -22.09 -10.02
N GLN A 173 -32.19 -22.04 -8.89
CA GLN A 173 -31.34 -20.88 -8.55
C GLN A 173 -29.96 -20.90 -9.21
N ILE A 174 -29.42 -22.07 -9.56
CA ILE A 174 -28.03 -22.22 -10.04
C ILE A 174 -27.99 -22.71 -11.51
N GLY A 175 -29.15 -23.09 -12.07
CA GLY A 175 -29.29 -23.52 -13.47
C GLY A 175 -28.58 -24.83 -13.81
N MET A 176 -28.13 -25.61 -12.81
CA MET A 176 -27.29 -26.78 -13.04
C MET A 176 -27.53 -27.92 -12.05
N LEU A 177 -27.49 -29.15 -12.58
CA LEU A 177 -27.48 -30.39 -11.79
C LEU A 177 -26.04 -30.80 -11.43
N PRO A 178 -25.76 -31.16 -10.17
CA PRO A 178 -24.48 -31.75 -9.80
C PRO A 178 -24.27 -33.11 -10.48
N PRO A 179 -23.05 -33.43 -10.99
CA PRO A 179 -22.79 -34.63 -11.79
C PRO A 179 -22.91 -35.96 -11.04
N TRP A 180 -22.91 -35.95 -9.70
CA TRP A 180 -23.18 -37.12 -8.85
C TRP A 180 -24.67 -37.47 -8.78
N MET A 181 -25.54 -36.58 -9.24
CA MET A 181 -26.95 -36.86 -9.46
C MET A 181 -27.07 -37.43 -10.88
N GLY A 182 -26.97 -38.75 -10.99
CA GLY A 182 -27.19 -39.45 -12.26
C GLY A 182 -28.46 -38.93 -12.92
N ALA A 183 -28.40 -38.64 -14.22
CA ALA A 183 -29.51 -38.08 -14.98
C ALA A 183 -30.80 -38.85 -14.68
N LEU A 184 -31.77 -38.18 -14.06
CA LEU A 184 -33.11 -38.75 -13.95
C LEU A 184 -33.63 -38.94 -15.38
N PRO A 185 -34.17 -40.12 -15.76
CA PRO A 185 -34.82 -40.27 -17.04
C PRO A 185 -36.01 -39.31 -17.07
N ASP A 186 -35.97 -38.37 -18.00
CA ASP A 186 -37.02 -37.39 -18.19
C ASP A 186 -38.29 -38.15 -18.58
N LYS A 187 -39.29 -38.14 -17.71
CA LYS A 187 -40.54 -38.84 -17.95
C LYS A 187 -41.37 -37.96 -18.89
N SER A 188 -41.20 -38.18 -20.19
CA SER A 188 -42.13 -37.69 -21.21
C SER A 188 -43.56 -38.11 -20.84
N SER A 189 -44.41 -37.13 -20.55
CA SER A 189 -45.87 -37.19 -20.71
C SER A 189 -46.36 -35.77 -20.90
#